data_AF-A0AAV0R1U2-F1
#
_entry.id   AF-A0AAV0R1U2-F1
#
_cell.length_a   1.000
_cell.length_b   1.000
_cell.length_c   1.000
_cell.angle_alpha   90.00
_cell.angle_beta   90.00
_cell.angle_gamma   90.00
#
_symmetry.space_group_name_H-M   'P 1'
#
loop_
_entity.id
_entity.type
_entity.pdbx_description
1 polymer ?
#
loop_
_entity_poly.entity_id
_entity_poly.type
_entity_poly.pdbx_seq_one_letter_code
_entity_poly.pdbx_strand_id
1 'polypeptide(L)'
;HEDLKDILSLYEASHLAYEGEDILDKAKTHTTKYLKNILLEMDSSDNYEFMKELIRHSLEIPLHRRMVMLEARWYIESCKKKEGTNMTLLELAKLEFNMAQSVLQQDLKSVSWWWNNLGLAKELSFSRDRLVECFFVAVSLMYEPQFSSYRQGLTKVASFITTIDDIYDIYGTMSELELFTDAVERWDIDVVQSLPNYMKICFLALYNTINEMAYGFLRKHEHNIIPNLAKLWADMLKAFLKEAKWSHKEIDPPTFSEYLENAWRSVSGTVILVHTYYLLDGDENMNDFDSTKKTLLQLMTYDKILRWPSIIFRLCNDLATSSVRSSY
;
A
#
# COMPACT_ATOMS: atom_id res chain seq x y z
N HIS A 1 29.81 17.96 -18.21
CA HIS A 1 29.48 16.75 -17.41
C HIS A 1 28.82 17.09 -16.08
N GLU A 2 29.31 18.11 -15.37
CA GLU A 2 28.68 18.62 -14.14
C GLU A 2 27.25 19.11 -14.43
N ASP A 3 27.07 19.88 -15.51
CA ASP A 3 25.77 20.42 -15.93
C ASP A 3 24.63 19.37 -16.03
N LEU A 4 24.86 18.18 -16.59
CA LEU A 4 23.80 17.17 -16.74
C LEU A 4 23.40 16.49 -15.42
N LYS A 5 24.38 16.24 -14.53
CA LYS A 5 24.11 15.69 -13.20
C LYS A 5 23.37 16.72 -12.33
N ASP A 6 23.73 17.98 -12.46
CA ASP A 6 23.09 19.09 -11.75
C ASP A 6 21.64 19.27 -12.22
N ILE A 7 21.39 19.22 -13.54
CA ILE A 7 20.04 19.28 -14.10
C ILE A 7 19.19 18.08 -13.66
N LEU A 8 19.75 16.86 -13.65
CA LEU A 8 19.04 15.68 -13.15
C LEU A 8 18.72 15.80 -11.65
N SER A 9 19.64 16.34 -10.86
CA SER A 9 19.44 16.57 -9.43
C SER A 9 18.34 17.61 -9.19
N LEU A 10 18.31 18.68 -10.00
CA LEU A 10 17.24 19.69 -9.95
C LEU A 10 15.89 19.10 -10.38
N TYR A 11 15.87 18.24 -11.39
CA TYR A 11 14.67 17.50 -11.78
C TYR A 11 14.13 16.69 -10.60
N GLU A 12 14.96 15.88 -9.93
CA GLU A 12 14.52 15.07 -8.79
C GLU A 12 14.06 15.93 -7.61
N ALA A 13 14.79 17.00 -7.28
CA ALA A 13 14.42 17.93 -6.22
C ALA A 13 13.07 18.63 -6.49
N SER A 14 12.76 18.93 -7.75
CA SER A 14 11.51 19.59 -8.13
C SER A 14 10.24 18.75 -7.87
N HIS A 15 10.37 17.44 -7.65
CA HIS A 15 9.25 16.57 -7.28
C HIS A 15 8.88 16.63 -5.79
N LEU A 16 9.65 17.36 -4.98
CA LEU A 16 9.37 17.63 -3.56
C LEU A 16 8.61 18.95 -3.32
N ALA A 17 8.15 19.60 -4.39
CA ALA A 17 7.47 20.89 -4.31
C ALA A 17 6.13 20.82 -3.56
N TYR A 18 5.85 21.87 -2.78
CA TYR A 18 4.56 22.15 -2.17
C TYR A 18 3.68 23.04 -3.07
N GLU A 19 2.39 23.08 -2.77
CA GLU A 19 1.45 23.98 -3.44
C GLU A 19 1.88 25.45 -3.27
N GLY A 20 1.99 26.18 -4.38
CA GLY A 20 2.43 27.58 -4.42
C GLY A 20 3.93 27.78 -4.66
N GLU A 21 4.73 26.70 -4.77
CA GLU A 21 6.17 26.79 -5.09
C GLU A 21 6.42 26.87 -6.61
N ASP A 22 5.97 27.97 -7.23
CA ASP A 22 6.04 28.20 -8.70
C ASP A 22 7.43 28.00 -9.31
N ILE A 23 8.49 28.27 -8.55
CA ILE A 23 9.88 28.12 -9.00
C ILE A 23 10.19 26.64 -9.26
N LEU A 24 9.76 25.75 -8.37
CA LEU A 24 10.00 24.32 -8.52
C LEU A 24 9.14 23.72 -9.63
N ASP A 25 7.92 24.21 -9.84
CA ASP A 25 7.11 23.79 -10.98
C ASP A 25 7.70 24.20 -12.33
N LYS A 26 8.26 25.41 -12.41
CA LYS A 26 9.02 25.87 -13.58
C LYS A 26 10.28 25.05 -13.77
N ALA A 27 11.02 24.75 -12.70
CA ALA A 27 12.22 23.92 -12.74
C ALA A 27 11.88 22.50 -13.24
N LYS A 28 10.83 21.87 -12.71
CA LYS A 28 10.33 20.56 -13.15
C LYS A 28 10.03 20.55 -14.65
N THR A 29 9.29 21.54 -15.13
CA THR A 29 8.92 21.65 -16.54
C THR A 29 10.15 21.84 -17.44
N HIS A 30 11.05 22.74 -17.06
CA HIS A 30 12.26 23.05 -17.83
C HIS A 30 13.23 21.86 -17.88
N THR A 31 13.55 21.29 -16.72
CA THR A 31 14.46 20.13 -16.61
C THR A 31 13.89 18.90 -17.31
N THR A 32 12.58 18.62 -17.20
CA THR A 32 11.92 17.52 -17.94
C THR A 32 12.13 17.66 -19.45
N LYS A 33 11.90 18.87 -20.00
CA LYS A 33 12.08 19.12 -21.44
C LYS A 33 13.53 18.96 -21.86
N TYR A 34 14.46 19.53 -21.08
CA TYR A 34 15.88 19.44 -21.35
C TYR A 34 16.36 17.98 -21.35
N LEU A 35 16.04 17.21 -20.30
CA LEU A 35 16.43 15.81 -20.17
C LEU A 35 15.88 14.94 -21.30
N LYS A 36 14.64 15.17 -21.74
CA LYS A 36 14.05 14.48 -22.91
C LYS A 36 14.79 14.79 -24.21
N ASN A 37 15.14 16.05 -24.45
CA ASN A 37 15.91 16.44 -25.64
C ASN A 37 17.31 15.80 -25.64
N ILE A 38 17.97 15.79 -24.49
CA ILE A 38 19.27 15.13 -24.33
C ILE A 38 19.21 13.63 -24.69
N LEU A 39 18.14 12.93 -24.30
CA LEU A 39 17.96 11.52 -24.67
C LEU A 39 17.78 11.30 -26.18
N LEU A 40 17.29 12.30 -26.92
CA LEU A 40 17.12 12.25 -28.38
C LEU A 40 18.42 12.61 -29.12
N GLU A 41 19.22 13.53 -28.57
CA GLU A 41 20.42 14.08 -29.21
C GLU A 41 21.68 13.26 -28.94
N MET A 42 21.75 12.52 -27.83
CA MET A 42 22.96 11.74 -27.52
C MET A 42 23.05 10.45 -28.34
N ASP A 43 24.01 10.42 -29.28
CA ASP A 43 24.41 9.20 -30.00
C ASP A 43 24.91 8.07 -29.07
N SER A 44 24.83 6.83 -29.55
CA SER A 44 25.19 5.58 -28.85
C SER A 44 26.67 5.40 -28.54
N SER A 45 27.49 6.47 -28.53
CA SER A 45 28.89 6.38 -28.13
C SER A 45 29.01 6.08 -26.63
N ASP A 46 29.72 5.02 -26.29
CA ASP A 46 29.67 4.26 -25.02
C ASP A 46 29.97 5.03 -23.72
N ASN A 47 30.48 6.26 -23.76
CA ASN A 47 30.91 6.99 -22.56
C ASN A 47 29.77 7.58 -21.69
N TYR A 48 28.50 7.50 -22.12
CA TYR A 48 27.37 8.09 -21.37
C TYR A 48 26.23 7.14 -21.06
N GLU A 49 26.39 5.85 -21.28
CA GLU A 49 25.26 4.90 -21.20
C GLU A 49 24.63 4.87 -19.80
N PHE A 50 25.44 4.88 -18.73
CA PHE A 50 24.94 4.94 -17.36
C PHE A 50 24.13 6.22 -17.08
N MET A 51 24.57 7.39 -17.59
CA MET A 51 23.82 8.63 -17.42
C MET A 51 22.50 8.61 -18.19
N LYS A 52 22.46 8.05 -19.39
CA LYS A 52 21.21 7.89 -20.14
C LYS A 52 20.25 6.97 -19.42
N GLU A 53 20.75 5.87 -18.86
CA GLU A 53 19.96 4.93 -18.06
C GLU A 53 19.33 5.64 -16.84
N LEU A 54 20.13 6.42 -16.10
CA LEU A 54 19.63 7.24 -14.98
C LEU A 54 18.56 8.23 -15.41
N ILE A 55 18.76 8.94 -16.52
CA ILE A 55 17.78 9.93 -17.01
C ILE A 55 16.48 9.25 -17.42
N ARG A 56 16.54 8.12 -18.15
CA ARG A 56 15.36 7.34 -18.53
C ARG A 56 14.59 6.87 -17.31
N HIS A 57 15.30 6.28 -16.34
CA HIS A 57 14.72 5.79 -15.09
C HIS A 57 14.04 6.92 -14.29
N SER A 58 14.67 8.09 -14.22
CA SER A 58 14.15 9.31 -13.56
C SER A 58 12.92 9.90 -14.24
N LEU A 59 12.90 9.92 -15.57
CA LEU A 59 11.77 10.40 -16.34
C LEU A 59 10.57 9.43 -16.33
N GLU A 60 10.80 8.13 -16.09
CA GLU A 60 9.74 7.13 -15.94
C GLU A 60 8.99 7.31 -14.62
N ILE A 61 9.72 7.23 -13.50
CA ILE A 61 9.21 7.51 -12.16
C ILE A 61 10.29 8.30 -11.42
N PRO A 62 10.01 9.49 -10.86
CA PRO A 62 11.01 10.24 -10.10
C PRO A 62 11.36 9.52 -8.80
N LEU A 63 12.60 9.69 -8.33
CA LEU A 63 13.16 9.00 -7.17
C LEU A 63 12.26 9.08 -5.94
N HIS A 64 11.66 10.24 -5.67
CA HIS A 64 10.77 10.44 -4.51
C HIS A 64 9.52 9.53 -4.51
N ARG A 65 9.13 8.99 -5.67
CA ARG A 65 7.95 8.11 -5.82
C ARG A 65 8.32 6.64 -5.98
N ARG A 66 9.60 6.27 -5.89
CA ARG A 66 10.05 4.89 -6.06
C ARG A 66 10.08 4.12 -4.75
N MET A 67 9.80 2.83 -4.85
CA MET A 67 10.00 1.90 -3.74
C MET A 67 11.50 1.69 -3.48
N VAL A 68 11.92 1.91 -2.23
CA VAL A 68 13.33 1.89 -1.82
C VAL A 68 14.03 0.59 -2.20
N MET A 69 13.42 -0.57 -1.94
CA MET A 69 14.03 -1.87 -2.26
C MET A 69 14.20 -2.12 -3.76
N LEU A 70 13.25 -1.68 -4.59
CA LEU A 70 13.37 -1.79 -6.04
C LEU A 70 14.45 -0.85 -6.58
N GLU A 71 14.49 0.38 -6.06
CA GLU A 71 15.51 1.35 -6.41
C GLU A 71 16.91 0.88 -5.99
N ALA A 72 17.05 0.35 -4.77
CA ALA A 72 18.31 -0.19 -4.28
C ALA A 72 18.82 -1.33 -5.17
N ARG A 73 17.94 -2.28 -5.53
CA ARG A 73 18.30 -3.37 -6.44
C ARG A 73 18.75 -2.84 -7.80
N TRP A 74 17.95 -1.97 -8.41
CA TRP A 74 18.27 -1.37 -9.71
C TRP A 74 19.61 -0.65 -9.65
N TYR A 75 19.83 0.19 -8.63
CA TYR A 75 21.06 0.97 -8.49
C TYR A 75 22.31 0.10 -8.25
N ILE A 76 22.20 -0.97 -7.47
CA ILE A 76 23.28 -1.97 -7.27
C ILE A 76 23.67 -2.60 -8.61
N GLU A 77 22.70 -2.92 -9.47
CA GLU A 77 22.93 -3.51 -10.77
C GLU A 77 23.56 -2.49 -11.74
N SER A 78 23.04 -1.25 -11.79
CA SER A 78 23.49 -0.20 -12.69
C SER A 78 24.86 0.40 -12.29
N CYS A 79 25.22 0.40 -11.00
CA CYS A 79 26.51 0.90 -10.51
C CYS A 79 27.73 0.18 -11.11
N LYS A 80 27.58 -1.08 -11.54
CA LYS A 80 28.67 -1.80 -12.25
C LYS A 80 29.12 -1.09 -13.54
N LYS A 81 28.24 -0.28 -14.14
CA LYS A 81 28.49 0.46 -15.38
C LYS A 81 29.06 1.87 -15.13
N LYS A 82 29.11 2.32 -13.87
CA LYS A 82 29.53 3.67 -13.50
C LYS A 82 31.03 3.71 -13.24
N GLU A 83 31.75 4.54 -13.99
CA GLU A 83 33.16 4.84 -13.73
C GLU A 83 33.36 5.47 -12.34
N GLY A 84 34.43 5.07 -11.64
CA GLY A 84 34.72 5.58 -10.29
C GLY A 84 33.86 4.98 -9.18
N THR A 85 33.17 3.85 -9.43
CA THR A 85 32.38 3.16 -8.40
C THR A 85 33.28 2.64 -7.28
N ASN A 86 32.92 2.98 -6.05
CA ASN A 86 33.55 2.42 -4.86
C ASN A 86 33.15 0.94 -4.70
N MET A 87 34.08 0.04 -4.98
CA MET A 87 33.82 -1.40 -4.96
C MET A 87 33.46 -1.92 -3.57
N THR A 88 34.05 -1.38 -2.51
CA THR A 88 33.73 -1.76 -1.13
C THR A 88 32.28 -1.40 -0.77
N LEU A 89 31.82 -0.20 -1.17
CA LEU A 89 30.43 0.19 -0.96
C LEU A 89 29.46 -0.69 -1.77
N LEU A 90 29.81 -1.04 -3.00
CA LEU A 90 28.99 -1.93 -3.84
C LEU A 90 28.90 -3.36 -3.24
N GLU A 91 29.98 -3.86 -2.67
CA GLU A 91 30.00 -5.15 -1.97
C GLU A 91 29.13 -5.12 -0.72
N LEU A 92 29.25 -4.06 0.09
CA LEU A 92 28.38 -3.85 1.27
C LEU A 92 26.91 -3.81 0.88
N ALA A 93 26.55 -3.01 -0.13
CA ALA A 93 25.17 -2.88 -0.60
C ALA A 93 24.57 -4.21 -1.06
N LYS A 94 25.35 -5.06 -1.76
CA LYS A 94 24.91 -6.41 -2.15
C LYS A 94 24.71 -7.32 -0.94
N LEU A 95 25.63 -7.27 0.03
CA LEU A 95 25.55 -8.09 1.23
C LEU A 95 24.31 -7.73 2.05
N GLU A 96 24.10 -6.44 2.33
CA GLU A 96 22.94 -5.94 3.08
C GLU A 96 21.63 -6.25 2.35
N PHE A 97 21.57 -6.05 1.03
CA PHE A 97 20.40 -6.39 0.23
C PHE A 97 20.05 -7.88 0.34
N ASN A 98 21.05 -8.76 0.21
CA ASN A 98 20.83 -10.22 0.31
C ASN A 98 20.43 -10.64 1.73
N MET A 99 21.00 -10.02 2.76
CA MET A 99 20.61 -10.26 4.15
C MET A 99 19.15 -9.85 4.40
N ALA A 100 18.76 -8.64 3.96
CA ALA A 100 17.37 -8.19 4.05
C ALA A 100 16.43 -9.11 3.27
N GLN A 101 16.77 -9.46 2.03
CA GLN A 101 15.98 -10.38 1.21
C GLN A 101 15.80 -11.75 1.87
N SER A 102 16.82 -12.28 2.55
CA SER A 102 16.70 -13.55 3.28
C SER A 102 15.64 -13.47 4.40
N VAL A 103 15.55 -12.36 5.11
CA VAL A 103 14.51 -12.15 6.14
C VAL A 103 13.13 -12.02 5.48
N LEU A 104 13.02 -11.26 4.39
CA LEU A 104 11.76 -11.13 3.64
C LEU A 104 11.25 -12.49 3.12
N GLN A 105 12.14 -13.38 2.69
CA GLN A 105 11.77 -14.73 2.27
C GLN A 105 11.26 -15.59 3.44
N GLN A 106 11.77 -15.40 4.65
CA GLN A 106 11.26 -16.07 5.85
C GLN A 106 9.88 -15.54 6.25
N ASP A 107 9.68 -14.22 6.15
CA ASP A 107 8.37 -13.61 6.39
C ASP A 107 7.34 -14.12 5.38
N LEU A 108 7.69 -14.14 4.09
CA LEU A 108 6.83 -14.66 3.03
C LEU A 108 6.44 -16.11 3.28
N LYS A 109 7.39 -16.98 3.65
CA LYS A 109 7.09 -18.38 4.01
C LYS A 109 6.09 -18.48 5.17
N SER A 110 6.25 -17.62 6.18
CA SER A 110 5.38 -17.60 7.36
C SER A 110 3.95 -17.20 7.01
N VAL A 111 3.77 -16.14 6.21
CA VAL A 111 2.44 -15.71 5.75
C VAL A 111 1.84 -16.67 4.72
N SER A 112 2.65 -17.32 3.87
CA SER A 112 2.17 -18.38 2.99
C SER A 112 1.65 -19.59 3.75
N TRP A 113 2.35 -20.01 4.81
CA TRP A 113 1.87 -21.07 5.68
C TRP A 113 0.55 -20.70 6.37
N TRP A 114 0.46 -19.48 6.91
CA TRP A 114 -0.79 -18.96 7.49
C TRP A 114 -1.94 -18.96 6.47
N TRP A 115 -1.73 -18.42 5.27
CA TRP A 115 -2.75 -18.31 4.23
C TRP A 115 -3.26 -19.67 3.77
N ASN A 116 -2.35 -20.62 3.56
CA ASN A 116 -2.70 -22.00 3.21
C ASN A 116 -3.52 -22.70 4.29
N ASN A 117 -3.18 -22.50 5.57
CA ASN A 117 -3.92 -23.08 6.69
C ASN A 117 -5.29 -22.43 6.90
N LEU A 118 -5.40 -21.14 6.57
CA LEU A 118 -6.68 -20.43 6.62
C LEU A 118 -7.68 -21.01 5.61
N GLY A 119 -7.19 -21.56 4.49
CA GLY A 119 -8.00 -22.26 3.50
C GLY A 119 -8.87 -21.36 2.61
N LEU A 120 -8.83 -20.04 2.81
CA LEU A 120 -9.70 -19.09 2.10
C LEU A 120 -9.53 -19.13 0.59
N ALA A 121 -8.30 -19.26 0.07
CA ALA A 121 -8.07 -19.32 -1.38
C ALA A 121 -8.83 -20.48 -2.06
N LYS A 122 -9.03 -21.59 -1.33
CA LYS A 122 -9.79 -22.74 -1.83
C LYS A 122 -11.30 -22.55 -1.68
N GLU A 123 -11.74 -22.05 -0.52
CA GLU A 123 -13.16 -21.84 -0.22
C GLU A 123 -13.76 -20.68 -1.02
N LEU A 124 -12.93 -19.69 -1.39
CA LEU A 124 -13.29 -18.49 -2.13
C LEU A 124 -12.60 -18.48 -3.50
N SER A 125 -12.77 -19.55 -4.29
CA SER A 125 -12.07 -19.72 -5.57
C SER A 125 -12.41 -18.66 -6.64
N PHE A 126 -13.42 -17.83 -6.40
CA PHE A 126 -13.75 -16.66 -7.24
C PHE A 126 -12.82 -15.47 -6.97
N SER A 127 -12.22 -15.40 -5.78
CA SER A 127 -11.32 -14.32 -5.38
C SER A 127 -9.91 -14.57 -5.91
N ARG A 128 -9.24 -13.48 -6.26
CA ARG A 128 -7.86 -13.48 -6.72
C ARG A 128 -6.94 -13.85 -5.56
N ASP A 129 -6.20 -14.96 -5.69
CA ASP A 129 -5.13 -15.30 -4.74
C ASP A 129 -3.89 -14.43 -5.02
N ARG A 130 -3.73 -13.37 -4.22
CA ARG A 130 -2.72 -12.30 -4.40
C ARG A 130 -1.78 -12.16 -3.22
N LEU A 131 -1.58 -13.23 -2.45
CA LEU A 131 -0.79 -13.17 -1.21
C LEU A 131 0.62 -12.57 -1.41
N VAL A 132 1.29 -12.89 -2.53
CA VAL A 132 2.63 -12.38 -2.83
C VAL A 132 2.59 -10.89 -3.13
N GLU A 133 1.59 -10.41 -3.87
CA GLU A 133 1.37 -8.99 -4.11
C GLU A 133 1.01 -8.25 -2.82
N CYS A 134 0.16 -8.82 -1.97
CA CYS A 134 -0.15 -8.29 -0.63
C CYS A 134 1.11 -8.19 0.24
N PHE A 135 1.99 -9.19 0.17
CA PHE A 135 3.29 -9.16 0.87
C PHE A 135 4.18 -8.05 0.32
N PHE A 136 4.18 -7.84 -1.00
CA PHE A 136 4.96 -6.78 -1.62
C PHE A 136 4.50 -5.37 -1.19
N VAL A 137 3.19 -5.17 -0.97
CA VAL A 137 2.65 -3.94 -0.36
C VAL A 137 3.20 -3.74 1.06
N ALA A 138 3.29 -4.80 1.87
CA ALA A 138 3.85 -4.68 3.21
C ALA A 138 5.36 -4.33 3.19
N VAL A 139 6.12 -4.93 2.27
CA VAL A 139 7.55 -4.64 2.06
C VAL A 139 7.78 -3.23 1.54
N SER A 140 6.88 -2.71 0.70
CA SER A 140 7.03 -1.35 0.15
C SER A 140 6.91 -0.26 1.21
N LEU A 141 6.15 -0.52 2.28
CA LEU A 141 6.07 0.38 3.42
C LEU A 141 7.23 0.21 4.39
N MET A 142 7.63 -1.02 4.72
CA MET A 142 8.76 -1.29 5.62
C MET A 142 9.48 -2.59 5.27
N TYR A 143 10.71 -2.47 4.75
CA TYR A 143 11.51 -3.60 4.32
C TYR A 143 12.60 -3.97 5.34
N GLU A 144 12.86 -3.13 6.33
CA GLU A 144 13.99 -3.27 7.23
C GLU A 144 13.82 -4.54 8.09
N PRO A 145 14.88 -5.37 8.27
CA PRO A 145 14.76 -6.70 8.86
C PRO A 145 13.99 -6.78 10.19
N GLN A 146 14.12 -5.79 11.06
CA GLN A 146 13.47 -5.73 12.37
C GLN A 146 11.94 -5.70 12.32
N PHE A 147 11.34 -5.25 11.20
CA PHE A 147 9.89 -5.11 11.07
C PHE A 147 9.20 -6.37 10.51
N SER A 148 9.69 -7.56 10.90
CA SER A 148 9.15 -8.86 10.44
C SER A 148 7.69 -9.05 10.86
N SER A 149 7.35 -8.88 12.14
CA SER A 149 5.97 -9.01 12.64
C SER A 149 5.01 -8.02 11.99
N TYR A 150 5.49 -6.79 11.74
CA TYR A 150 4.76 -5.78 10.98
C TYR A 150 4.42 -6.26 9.57
N ARG A 151 5.43 -6.72 8.81
CA ARG A 151 5.21 -7.18 7.43
C ARG A 151 4.24 -8.36 7.38
N GLN A 152 4.39 -9.31 8.30
CA GLN A 152 3.50 -10.45 8.38
C GLN A 152 2.07 -10.01 8.69
N GLY A 153 1.87 -9.16 9.70
CA GLY A 153 0.56 -8.65 10.07
C GLY A 153 -0.12 -7.86 8.96
N LEU A 154 0.61 -6.93 8.33
CA LEU A 154 0.06 -6.11 7.27
C LEU A 154 -0.24 -6.92 6.00
N THR A 155 0.54 -7.96 5.71
CA THR A 155 0.22 -8.88 4.61
C THR A 155 -1.14 -9.55 4.83
N LYS A 156 -1.41 -10.03 6.05
CA LYS A 156 -2.71 -10.63 6.40
C LYS A 156 -3.86 -9.64 6.16
N VAL A 157 -3.69 -8.39 6.62
CA VAL A 157 -4.67 -7.30 6.41
C VAL A 157 -4.90 -7.05 4.91
N ALA A 158 -3.84 -6.90 4.13
CA ALA A 158 -3.92 -6.68 2.70
C ALA A 158 -4.61 -7.84 1.96
N SER A 159 -4.37 -9.09 2.37
CA SER A 159 -5.06 -10.26 1.81
C SER A 159 -6.56 -10.22 2.08
N PHE A 160 -6.98 -9.88 3.30
CA PHE A 160 -8.42 -9.72 3.59
C PHE A 160 -9.06 -8.58 2.80
N ILE A 161 -8.36 -7.45 2.65
CA ILE A 161 -8.85 -6.34 1.82
C ILE A 161 -9.12 -6.84 0.40
N THR A 162 -8.16 -7.52 -0.24
CA THR A 162 -8.32 -8.02 -1.62
C THR A 162 -9.43 -9.06 -1.73
N THR A 163 -9.53 -9.98 -0.77
CA THR A 163 -10.59 -11.00 -0.78
C THR A 163 -11.98 -10.41 -0.59
N ILE A 164 -12.12 -9.40 0.29
CA ILE A 164 -13.40 -8.73 0.53
C ILE A 164 -13.76 -7.83 -0.66
N ASP A 165 -12.80 -7.13 -1.26
CA ASP A 165 -12.98 -6.38 -2.51
C ASP A 165 -13.62 -7.26 -3.60
N ASP A 166 -13.10 -8.48 -3.82
CA ASP A 166 -13.69 -9.43 -4.78
C ASP A 166 -15.11 -9.88 -4.41
N ILE A 167 -15.42 -10.00 -3.12
CA ILE A 167 -16.78 -10.33 -2.67
C ILE A 167 -17.74 -9.20 -3.07
N TYR A 168 -17.36 -7.93 -2.90
CA TYR A 168 -18.24 -6.79 -3.20
C TYR A 168 -18.31 -6.45 -4.69
N ASP A 169 -17.21 -6.59 -5.43
CA ASP A 169 -17.13 -6.19 -6.84
C ASP A 169 -17.59 -7.28 -7.82
N ILE A 170 -17.46 -8.56 -7.45
CA ILE A 170 -17.61 -9.68 -8.40
C ILE A 170 -18.69 -10.68 -8.00
N TYR A 171 -18.73 -11.09 -6.73
CA TYR A 171 -19.44 -12.32 -6.36
C TYR A 171 -20.74 -12.12 -5.58
N GLY A 172 -20.73 -11.27 -4.56
CA GLY A 172 -21.84 -11.12 -3.62
C GLY A 172 -23.04 -10.41 -4.24
N THR A 173 -24.24 -10.89 -3.92
CA THR A 173 -25.49 -10.19 -4.26
C THR A 173 -25.73 -9.03 -3.30
N MET A 174 -26.48 -7.99 -3.70
CA MET A 174 -26.69 -6.81 -2.85
C MET A 174 -27.20 -7.16 -1.44
N SER A 175 -28.18 -8.06 -1.32
CA SER A 175 -28.70 -8.49 -0.02
C SER A 175 -27.66 -9.20 0.84
N GLU A 176 -26.76 -9.98 0.22
CA GLU A 176 -25.65 -10.63 0.93
C GLU A 176 -24.61 -9.60 1.39
N LEU A 177 -24.29 -8.61 0.54
CA LEU A 177 -23.35 -7.54 0.87
C LEU A 177 -23.85 -6.66 2.03
N GLU A 178 -25.15 -6.38 2.08
CA GLU A 178 -25.77 -5.67 3.21
C GLU A 178 -25.63 -6.47 4.51
N LEU A 179 -25.91 -7.78 4.48
CA LEU A 179 -25.74 -8.66 5.64
C LEU A 179 -24.27 -8.75 6.09
N PHE A 180 -23.33 -8.85 5.15
CA PHE A 180 -21.90 -8.91 5.46
C PHE A 180 -21.39 -7.60 6.07
N THR A 181 -21.86 -6.47 5.54
CA THR A 181 -21.56 -5.14 6.09
C THR A 181 -22.07 -4.99 7.52
N ASP A 182 -23.33 -5.38 7.78
CA ASP A 182 -23.93 -5.34 9.12
C ASP A 182 -23.19 -6.28 10.10
N ALA A 183 -22.77 -7.46 9.64
CA ALA A 183 -21.99 -8.39 10.46
C ALA A 183 -20.65 -7.79 10.92
N VAL A 184 -19.91 -7.15 10.02
CA VAL A 184 -18.65 -6.47 10.36
C VAL A 184 -18.88 -5.22 11.21
N GLU A 185 -19.96 -4.47 10.98
CA GLU A 185 -20.30 -3.31 11.80
C GLU A 185 -20.61 -3.68 13.25
N ARG A 186 -21.36 -4.78 13.46
CA ARG A 186 -21.65 -5.28 14.81
C ARG A 186 -20.46 -5.99 15.44
N TRP A 187 -19.58 -6.54 14.61
CA TRP A 187 -18.42 -7.34 15.02
C TRP A 187 -18.80 -8.49 15.98
N ASP A 188 -19.91 -9.16 15.65
CA ASP A 188 -20.54 -10.19 16.47
C ASP A 188 -20.55 -11.53 15.72
N ILE A 189 -20.26 -12.63 16.44
CA ILE A 189 -20.26 -13.98 15.87
C ILE A 189 -21.71 -14.49 15.70
N ASP A 190 -22.65 -14.02 16.52
CA ASP A 190 -24.03 -14.52 16.49
C ASP A 190 -24.74 -14.15 15.18
N VAL A 191 -24.41 -13.00 14.59
CA VAL A 191 -24.97 -12.55 13.30
C VAL A 191 -24.38 -13.27 12.09
N VAL A 192 -23.33 -14.07 12.28
CA VAL A 192 -22.75 -14.89 11.21
C VAL A 192 -23.73 -15.96 10.74
N GLN A 193 -24.71 -16.34 11.56
CA GLN A 193 -25.65 -17.41 11.20
C GLN A 193 -26.52 -17.09 9.98
N SER A 194 -26.81 -15.81 9.73
CA SER A 194 -27.58 -15.34 8.58
C SER A 194 -26.76 -15.19 7.29
N LEU A 195 -25.43 -15.28 7.36
CA LEU A 195 -24.58 -15.13 6.17
C LEU A 195 -24.59 -16.41 5.30
N PRO A 196 -24.38 -16.29 3.98
CA PRO A 196 -24.01 -17.43 3.14
C PRO A 196 -22.72 -18.10 3.62
N ASN A 197 -22.56 -19.40 3.38
CA ASN A 197 -21.44 -20.18 3.92
C ASN A 197 -20.06 -19.58 3.60
N TYR A 198 -19.85 -19.11 2.36
CA TYR A 198 -18.58 -18.51 1.94
C TYR A 198 -18.26 -17.21 2.71
N MET A 199 -19.27 -16.37 2.95
CA MET A 199 -19.16 -15.16 3.78
C MET A 199 -18.94 -15.49 5.26
N LYS A 200 -19.54 -16.57 5.79
CA LYS A 200 -19.25 -17.04 7.16
C LYS A 200 -17.78 -17.36 7.33
N ILE A 201 -17.21 -18.12 6.39
CA ILE A 201 -15.80 -18.52 6.42
C ILE A 201 -14.92 -17.26 6.34
N CYS A 202 -15.20 -16.35 5.41
CA CYS A 202 -14.47 -15.09 5.26
C CYS A 202 -14.53 -14.23 6.54
N PHE A 203 -15.73 -14.01 7.09
CA PHE A 203 -15.93 -13.22 8.30
C PHE A 203 -15.20 -13.81 9.50
N LEU A 204 -15.34 -15.12 9.75
CA LEU A 204 -14.70 -15.76 10.90
C LEU A 204 -13.17 -15.75 10.78
N ALA A 205 -12.65 -15.91 9.57
CA ALA A 205 -11.22 -15.78 9.30
C ALA A 205 -10.73 -14.34 9.59
N LEU A 206 -11.45 -13.32 9.13
CA LEU A 206 -11.15 -11.91 9.42
C LEU A 206 -11.21 -11.65 10.94
N TYR A 207 -12.33 -12.01 11.57
CA TYR A 207 -12.58 -11.83 13.00
C TYR A 207 -11.46 -12.42 13.86
N ASN A 208 -11.11 -13.69 13.62
CA ASN A 208 -10.05 -14.36 14.37
C ASN A 208 -8.69 -13.68 14.18
N THR A 209 -8.35 -13.32 12.94
CA THR A 209 -7.05 -12.70 12.64
C THR A 209 -6.92 -11.32 13.28
N ILE A 210 -7.96 -10.48 13.17
CA ILE A 210 -7.95 -9.12 13.72
C ILE A 210 -7.97 -9.14 15.24
N ASN A 211 -8.73 -10.05 15.86
CA ASN A 211 -8.73 -10.18 17.31
C ASN A 211 -7.42 -10.76 17.86
N GLU A 212 -6.74 -11.65 17.13
CA GLU A 212 -5.40 -12.12 17.49
C GLU A 212 -4.39 -10.95 17.52
N MET A 213 -4.41 -10.09 16.49
CA MET A 213 -3.58 -8.88 16.45
C MET A 213 -3.89 -7.93 17.61
N ALA A 214 -5.18 -7.66 17.84
CA ALA A 214 -5.62 -6.78 18.91
C ALA A 214 -5.28 -7.33 20.31
N TYR A 215 -5.31 -8.66 20.48
CA TYR A 215 -4.88 -9.31 21.72
C TYR A 215 -3.38 -9.15 21.95
N GLY A 216 -2.56 -9.24 20.89
CA GLY A 216 -1.13 -8.93 20.96
C GLY A 216 -0.87 -7.49 21.46
N PHE A 217 -1.62 -6.52 20.94
CA PHE A 217 -1.55 -5.13 21.37
C PHE A 217 -2.01 -4.95 22.84
N LEU A 218 -3.17 -5.53 23.19
CA LEU A 218 -3.73 -5.50 24.54
C LEU A 218 -2.75 -6.05 25.58
N ARG A 219 -2.06 -7.16 25.27
CA ARG A 219 -1.08 -7.76 26.18
C ARG A 219 0.10 -6.86 26.47
N LYS A 220 0.50 -6.01 25.53
CA LYS A 220 1.66 -5.13 25.65
C LYS A 220 1.30 -3.79 26.30
N HIS A 221 0.15 -3.25 25.93
CA HIS A 221 -0.25 -1.87 26.23
C HIS A 221 -1.46 -1.76 27.15
N GLU A 222 -2.02 -2.88 27.60
CA GLU A 222 -3.21 -2.96 28.45
C GLU A 222 -4.43 -2.22 27.86
N HIS A 223 -4.47 -2.09 26.53
CA HIS A 223 -5.51 -1.38 25.81
C HIS A 223 -6.18 -2.23 24.74
N ASN A 224 -7.51 -2.24 24.75
CA ASN A 224 -8.31 -2.98 23.78
C ASN A 224 -8.59 -2.11 22.54
N ILE A 225 -7.97 -2.47 21.41
CA ILE A 225 -8.14 -1.79 20.12
C ILE A 225 -9.17 -2.47 19.19
N ILE A 226 -9.82 -3.56 19.62
CA ILE A 226 -10.84 -4.26 18.82
C ILE A 226 -11.94 -3.29 18.34
N PRO A 227 -12.52 -2.42 19.19
CA PRO A 227 -13.58 -1.51 18.73
C PRO A 227 -13.12 -0.55 17.62
N ASN A 228 -11.86 -0.10 17.68
CA ASN A 228 -11.27 0.79 16.68
C ASN A 228 -11.07 0.06 15.35
N LEU A 229 -10.54 -1.17 15.39
CA LEU A 229 -10.33 -1.98 14.20
C LEU A 229 -11.65 -2.43 13.57
N ALA A 230 -12.62 -2.86 14.37
CA ALA A 230 -13.95 -3.23 13.90
C ALA A 230 -14.63 -2.07 13.16
N LYS A 231 -14.63 -0.87 13.76
CA LYS A 231 -15.16 0.34 13.12
C LYS A 231 -14.43 0.66 11.81
N LEU A 232 -13.10 0.57 11.80
CA LEU A 232 -12.27 0.83 10.62
C LEU A 232 -12.62 -0.08 9.44
N TRP A 233 -12.78 -1.39 9.68
CA TRP A 233 -13.25 -2.33 8.68
C TRP A 233 -14.67 -2.02 8.24
N ALA A 234 -15.59 -1.76 9.18
CA ALA A 234 -16.97 -1.43 8.86
C ALA A 234 -17.09 -0.16 7.97
N ASP A 235 -16.31 0.88 8.24
CA ASP A 235 -16.30 2.11 7.44
C ASP A 235 -15.81 1.84 6.00
N MET A 236 -14.82 0.96 5.81
CA MET A 236 -14.40 0.52 4.47
C MET A 236 -15.50 -0.28 3.76
N LEU A 237 -16.14 -1.21 4.45
CA LEU A 237 -17.19 -2.06 3.87
C LEU A 237 -18.45 -1.27 3.51
N LYS A 238 -18.79 -0.22 4.27
CA LYS A 238 -19.83 0.74 3.91
C LYS A 238 -19.48 1.50 2.63
N ALA A 239 -18.20 1.85 2.44
CA ALA A 239 -17.73 2.47 1.21
C ALA A 239 -17.81 1.51 0.01
N PHE A 240 -17.42 0.24 0.19
CA PHE A 240 -17.63 -0.81 -0.82
C PHE A 240 -19.11 -1.01 -1.17
N LEU A 241 -19.98 -1.08 -0.16
CA LEU A 241 -21.41 -1.23 -0.37
C LEU A 241 -21.99 -0.06 -1.18
N LYS A 242 -21.53 1.17 -0.93
CA LYS A 242 -21.95 2.34 -1.70
C LYS A 242 -21.51 2.24 -3.18
N GLU A 243 -20.29 1.77 -3.42
CA GLU A 243 -19.78 1.51 -4.79
C GLU A 243 -20.55 0.40 -5.49
N ALA A 244 -20.87 -0.69 -4.80
CA ALA A 244 -21.71 -1.76 -5.32
C ALA A 244 -23.10 -1.22 -5.73
N LYS A 245 -23.71 -0.34 -4.90
CA LYS A 245 -25.01 0.28 -5.20
C LYS A 245 -24.97 1.19 -6.42
N TRP A 246 -23.88 1.95 -6.62
CA TRP A 246 -23.65 2.70 -7.85
C TRP A 246 -23.53 1.77 -9.07
N SER A 247 -22.74 0.69 -8.96
CA SER A 247 -22.51 -0.25 -10.05
C SER A 247 -23.79 -0.98 -10.49
N HIS A 248 -24.62 -1.38 -9.53
CA HIS A 248 -25.90 -2.06 -9.77
C HIS A 248 -27.06 -1.13 -10.15
N LYS A 249 -26.81 0.18 -10.26
CA LYS A 249 -27.82 1.22 -10.57
C LYS A 249 -28.99 1.25 -9.57
N GLU A 250 -28.74 0.90 -8.31
CA GLU A 250 -29.73 1.07 -7.23
C GLU A 250 -29.84 2.52 -6.78
N ILE A 251 -28.81 3.33 -7.06
CA ILE A 251 -28.75 4.78 -6.82
C ILE A 251 -28.11 5.48 -8.03
N ASP A 252 -28.34 6.78 -8.15
CA ASP A 252 -27.81 7.57 -9.25
C ASP A 252 -26.26 7.55 -9.32
N PRO A 253 -25.66 7.55 -10.52
CA PRO A 253 -24.21 7.63 -10.68
C PRO A 253 -23.64 8.87 -9.97
N PRO A 254 -22.48 8.74 -9.29
CA PRO A 254 -21.93 9.84 -8.52
C PRO A 254 -21.34 10.92 -9.41
N THR A 255 -21.38 12.16 -8.93
CA THR A 255 -20.46 13.20 -9.41
C THR A 255 -19.01 12.84 -9.05
N PHE A 256 -18.02 13.45 -9.71
CA PHE A 256 -16.61 13.22 -9.38
C PHE A 256 -16.30 13.50 -7.90
N SER A 257 -16.90 14.54 -7.31
CA SER A 257 -16.68 14.87 -5.90
C SER A 257 -17.31 13.83 -4.96
N GLU A 258 -18.50 13.33 -5.28
CA GLU A 258 -19.17 12.29 -4.48
C GLU A 258 -18.46 10.94 -4.59
N TYR A 259 -17.99 10.62 -5.80
CA TYR A 259 -17.13 9.47 -6.05
C TYR A 259 -15.89 9.57 -5.20
N LEU A 260 -15.11 10.65 -5.35
CA LEU A 260 -13.81 10.77 -4.68
C LEU A 260 -13.95 10.71 -3.16
N GLU A 261 -15.01 11.32 -2.60
CA GLU A 261 -15.29 11.28 -1.17
C GLU A 261 -15.56 9.85 -0.67
N ASN A 262 -16.16 8.97 -1.46
CA ASN A 262 -16.25 7.55 -1.10
C ASN A 262 -14.96 6.79 -1.41
N ALA A 263 -14.37 7.06 -2.57
CA ALA A 263 -13.33 6.27 -3.20
C ALA A 263 -12.03 6.26 -2.40
N TRP A 264 -11.71 7.36 -1.69
CA TRP A 264 -10.53 7.39 -0.82
C TRP A 264 -10.69 6.49 0.43
N ARG A 265 -11.93 6.14 0.81
CA ARG A 265 -12.20 5.19 1.90
C ARG A 265 -12.23 3.75 1.38
N SER A 266 -12.88 3.52 0.24
CA SER A 266 -12.96 2.19 -0.37
C SER A 266 -11.60 1.68 -0.86
N VAL A 267 -10.65 2.55 -1.23
CA VAL A 267 -9.30 2.10 -1.64
C VAL A 267 -8.50 1.45 -0.51
N SER A 268 -9.05 1.36 0.71
CA SER A 268 -8.44 0.71 1.89
C SER A 268 -7.17 1.34 2.45
N GLY A 269 -6.73 2.49 1.91
CA GLY A 269 -5.53 3.19 2.38
C GLY A 269 -5.60 3.53 3.87
N THR A 270 -6.77 3.91 4.37
CA THR A 270 -7.02 4.15 5.81
C THR A 270 -6.83 2.89 6.65
N VAL A 271 -7.34 1.75 6.16
CA VAL A 271 -7.23 0.45 6.83
C VAL A 271 -5.76 0.06 6.94
N ILE A 272 -5.02 0.15 5.84
CA ILE A 272 -3.58 -0.11 5.77
C ILE A 272 -2.83 0.78 6.77
N LEU A 273 -3.02 2.10 6.72
CA LEU A 273 -2.28 3.06 7.55
C LEU A 273 -2.56 2.90 9.05
N VAL A 274 -3.80 2.64 9.44
CA VAL A 274 -4.14 2.46 10.86
C VAL A 274 -3.62 1.12 11.38
N HIS A 275 -3.67 0.05 10.60
CA HIS A 275 -3.01 -1.22 10.96
C HIS A 275 -1.49 -1.04 11.05
N THR A 276 -0.89 -0.29 10.11
CA THR A 276 0.52 0.06 10.15
C THR A 276 0.91 0.71 11.48
N TYR A 277 0.12 1.67 11.96
CA TYR A 277 0.35 2.33 13.24
C TYR A 277 0.37 1.34 14.41
N TYR A 278 -0.66 0.50 14.56
CA TYR A 278 -0.74 -0.44 15.67
C TYR A 278 0.32 -1.53 15.63
N LEU A 279 0.69 -1.98 14.43
CA LEU A 279 1.74 -2.99 14.23
C LEU A 279 3.13 -2.42 14.53
N LEU A 280 3.34 -1.12 14.31
CA LEU A 280 4.59 -0.42 14.62
C LEU A 280 4.78 -0.13 16.11
N ASP A 281 3.71 0.29 16.78
CA ASP A 281 3.71 0.55 18.23
C ASP A 281 3.80 -0.76 19.06
N GLY A 282 3.67 -1.91 18.38
CA GLY A 282 4.05 -3.22 18.86
C GLY A 282 5.55 -3.38 19.16
N ASP A 283 6.41 -2.45 18.77
CA ASP A 283 7.87 -2.48 18.97
C ASP A 283 8.33 -1.55 20.14
N GLU A 284 9.43 -1.87 20.83
CA GLU A 284 9.76 -1.45 22.22
C GLU A 284 10.08 0.04 22.47
N ASN A 285 9.96 0.93 21.47
CA ASN A 285 10.56 2.27 21.53
C ASN A 285 9.60 3.45 21.83
N MET A 286 8.31 3.21 22.09
CA MET A 286 7.35 4.27 22.45
C MET A 286 6.76 4.03 23.84
N ASN A 287 7.44 4.57 24.87
CA ASN A 287 7.11 4.36 26.29
C ASN A 287 6.02 5.31 26.85
N ASP A 288 5.26 6.00 26.01
CA ASP A 288 4.21 6.92 26.47
C ASP A 288 2.86 6.63 25.81
N PHE A 289 2.10 5.76 26.48
CA PHE A 289 0.75 5.35 26.06
C PHE A 289 -0.24 6.52 25.99
N ASP A 290 -0.10 7.56 26.83
CA ASP A 290 -0.98 8.73 26.78
C ASP A 290 -0.70 9.59 25.54
N SER A 291 0.56 9.68 25.13
CA SER A 291 0.95 10.24 23.83
C SER A 291 0.41 9.39 22.67
N THR A 292 0.48 8.06 22.74
CA THR A 292 -0.07 7.13 21.72
C THR A 292 -1.58 7.28 21.57
N LYS A 293 -2.35 7.30 22.68
CA LYS A 293 -3.80 7.47 22.65
C LYS A 293 -4.21 8.83 22.09
N LYS A 294 -3.53 9.91 22.46
CA LYS A 294 -3.75 11.25 21.92
C LYS A 294 -3.40 11.31 20.43
N THR A 295 -2.29 10.68 20.03
CA THR A 295 -1.84 10.58 18.63
C THR A 295 -2.80 9.74 17.80
N LEU A 296 -3.40 8.69 18.35
CA LEU A 296 -4.38 7.84 17.65
C LEU A 296 -5.74 8.53 17.52
N LEU A 297 -6.24 9.14 18.60
CA LEU A 297 -7.42 10.00 18.52
C LEU A 297 -7.19 11.13 17.52
N GLN A 298 -5.99 11.72 17.51
CA GLN A 298 -5.59 12.69 16.49
C GLN A 298 -5.53 12.06 15.10
N LEU A 299 -4.94 10.89 14.86
CA LEU A 299 -4.90 10.23 13.54
C LEU A 299 -6.30 9.87 13.02
N MET A 300 -7.16 9.35 13.90
CA MET A 300 -8.56 9.02 13.57
C MET A 300 -9.45 10.26 13.41
N THR A 301 -9.02 11.44 13.89
CA THR A 301 -9.72 12.73 13.70
C THR A 301 -9.06 13.66 12.67
N TYR A 302 -7.77 13.50 12.39
CA TYR A 302 -6.97 14.22 11.40
C TYR A 302 -7.16 13.55 10.05
N ASP A 303 -8.32 13.84 9.47
CA ASP A 303 -8.73 13.46 8.13
C ASP A 303 -7.57 13.54 7.13
N LYS A 304 -6.77 14.61 7.15
CA LYS A 304 -5.72 14.87 6.15
C LYS A 304 -4.59 13.82 6.06
N ILE A 305 -4.09 13.29 7.18
CA ILE A 305 -2.93 12.37 7.16
C ILE A 305 -3.35 10.99 6.62
N LEU A 306 -4.59 10.58 6.86
CA LEU A 306 -5.13 9.34 6.30
C LEU A 306 -5.70 9.56 4.89
N ARG A 307 -6.35 10.70 4.66
CA ARG A 307 -7.06 11.03 3.42
C ARG A 307 -6.14 11.31 2.26
N TRP A 308 -5.11 12.14 2.39
CA TRP A 308 -4.27 12.50 1.24
C TRP A 308 -3.51 11.31 0.65
N PRO A 309 -2.82 10.47 1.45
CA PRO A 309 -2.20 9.26 0.92
C PRO A 309 -3.23 8.31 0.30
N SER A 310 -4.43 8.20 0.89
CA SER A 310 -5.50 7.37 0.33
C SER A 310 -6.07 7.94 -0.97
N ILE A 311 -6.19 9.26 -1.11
CA ILE A 311 -6.57 9.91 -2.38
C ILE A 311 -5.52 9.64 -3.45
N ILE A 312 -4.24 9.79 -3.12
CA ILE A 312 -3.14 9.47 -4.06
C ILE A 312 -3.22 8.00 -4.46
N PHE A 313 -3.39 7.10 -3.49
CA PHE A 313 -3.51 5.67 -3.75
C PHE A 313 -4.71 5.36 -4.66
N ARG A 314 -5.89 5.93 -4.37
CA ARG A 314 -7.09 5.80 -5.20
C ARG A 314 -6.85 6.27 -6.63
N LEU A 315 -6.34 7.49 -6.81
CA LEU A 315 -6.13 8.05 -8.14
C LEU A 315 -5.08 7.27 -8.94
N CYS A 316 -4.00 6.81 -8.30
CA CYS A 316 -3.02 5.94 -8.94
C CYS A 316 -3.62 4.58 -9.33
N ASN A 317 -4.44 3.98 -8.46
CA ASN A 317 -5.14 2.74 -8.74
C ASN A 317 -6.12 2.90 -9.92
N ASP A 318 -6.91 3.97 -9.94
CA ASP A 318 -7.87 4.25 -11.01
C ASP A 318 -7.16 4.48 -12.35
N LEU A 319 -6.05 5.23 -12.37
CA LEU A 319 -5.24 5.42 -13.57
C LEU A 319 -4.71 4.09 -14.13
N ALA A 320 -4.32 3.16 -13.26
CA ALA A 320 -3.80 1.86 -13.67
C ALA A 320 -4.89 0.87 -14.11
N THR A 321 -6.10 0.98 -13.58
CA THR A 321 -7.18 -0.03 -13.76
C THR A 321 -8.31 0.43 -14.69
N SER A 322 -8.43 1.73 -14.97
CA SER A 322 -9.52 2.31 -15.76
C SER A 322 -9.65 1.70 -17.16
N SER A 323 -8.54 1.42 -17.84
CA SER A 323 -8.53 0.82 -19.18
C SER A 323 -9.07 -0.62 -19.22
N VAL A 324 -8.90 -1.38 -18.13
CA VAL A 324 -9.42 -2.75 -17.99
C VAL A 324 -10.91 -2.73 -17.66
N ARG A 325 -11.34 -1.79 -16.80
CA ARG A 325 -12.76 -1.64 -16.39
C ARG A 325 -13.67 -1.08 -17.48
N SER A 326 -13.16 -0.24 -18.39
CA SER A 326 -13.94 0.27 -19.54
C SER A 326 -14.17 -0.74 -20.67
N SER A 327 -13.66 -1.96 -20.52
CA SER A 327 -13.72 -3.02 -21.53
C SER A 327 -14.79 -4.10 -21.24
N TYR A 328 -15.60 -3.90 -20.18
CA TYR A 328 -16.67 -4.80 -19.76
C TYR A 328 -18.05 -4.13 -19.84
#